data_AF-A0A3S0KTY3-F1
#
_entry.id   AF-A0A3S0KTY3-F1
#
_cell.length_a   1.000
_cell.length_b   1.000
_cell.length_c   1.000
_cell.angle_alpha   90.00
_cell.angle_beta   90.00
_cell.angle_gamma   90.00
#
_symmetry.space_group_name_H-M   'P 1'
#
loop_
_entity.id
_entity.type
_entity.pdbx_description
1 polymer ?
#
loop_
_entity_poly.entity_id
_entity_poly.type
_entity_poly.pdbx_seq_one_letter_code
_entity_poly.pdbx_strand_id
1 'polypeptide(L)' 'NDVYIVDDAGDVVTELAGEGSDEVRTSLSSYSLSANVETLTYTGTGNFTGVGNALDNLIQGGVGNDTLSG' A
#
# COMPACT_ATOMS: atom_id res chain seq x y z
N ASN A 1 -1.80 -5.29 -13.67
CA ASN A 1 -2.62 -5.85 -12.56
C ASN A 1 -1.77 -6.83 -11.82
N ASP A 2 -0.97 -6.26 -10.97
CA ASP A 2 0.15 -6.89 -10.32
C ASP A 2 -0.03 -6.72 -8.81
N VAL A 3 0.54 -7.67 -8.06
CA VAL A 3 0.50 -7.67 -6.60
C VAL A 3 1.92 -7.67 -6.08
N TYR A 4 2.28 -6.59 -5.40
CA TYR A 4 3.57 -6.40 -4.76
C TYR A 4 3.46 -6.72 -3.27
N ILE A 5 4.31 -7.61 -2.78
CA ILE A 5 4.42 -7.89 -1.35
C ILE A 5 5.60 -7.09 -0.81
N VAL A 6 5.35 -6.27 0.21
CA VAL A 6 6.37 -5.47 0.90
C VAL A 6 6.36 -5.84 2.37
N ASP A 7 7.30 -6.69 2.76
CA ASP A 7 7.45 -7.17 4.13
C ASP A 7 8.77 -6.72 4.79
N ASP A 8 9.66 -6.10 4.03
CA ASP A 8 10.85 -5.41 4.52
C ASP A 8 10.87 -3.94 4.11
N ALA A 9 11.40 -3.07 4.96
CA ALA A 9 11.48 -1.63 4.70
C ALA A 9 12.46 -1.27 3.56
N GLY A 10 13.31 -2.19 3.15
CA GLY A 10 14.19 -2.06 2.00
C GLY A 10 13.55 -2.41 0.66
N ASP A 11 12.33 -2.97 0.64
CA ASP A 11 11.65 -3.29 -0.60
C ASP A 11 11.22 -2.03 -1.36
N VAL A 12 11.35 -2.07 -2.68
CA VAL A 12 11.00 -0.95 -3.56
C VAL A 12 10.00 -1.42 -4.61
N VAL A 13 8.82 -0.79 -4.63
CA VAL A 13 7.80 -1.00 -5.66
C VAL A 13 7.95 0.05 -6.74
N THR A 14 8.09 -0.39 -8.00
CA THR A 14 8.12 0.45 -9.20
C THR A 14 7.08 -0.06 -10.18
N GLU A 15 6.14 0.82 -10.55
CA GLU A 15 5.08 0.54 -11.52
C GLU A 15 5.05 1.64 -12.58
N LEU A 16 4.81 1.29 -13.85
CA LEU A 16 4.69 2.29 -14.92
C LEU A 16 3.25 2.72 -15.11
N ALA A 17 3.08 3.90 -15.69
CA ALA A 17 1.75 4.45 -15.92
C ALA A 17 1.00 3.62 -16.99
N GLY A 18 -0.26 3.30 -16.69
CA GLY A 18 -1.16 2.62 -17.63
C GLY A 18 -1.01 1.11 -17.69
N GLU A 19 -0.33 0.49 -16.72
CA GLU A 19 -0.12 -0.96 -16.63
C GLU A 19 -1.28 -1.72 -15.92
N GLY A 20 -2.23 -0.99 -15.34
CA GLY A 20 -3.48 -1.56 -14.88
C GLY A 20 -3.98 -0.92 -13.59
N SER A 21 -4.61 -1.76 -12.77
CA SER A 21 -4.88 -1.47 -11.37
C SER A 21 -4.11 -2.45 -10.51
N ASP A 22 -3.23 -1.89 -9.68
CA ASP A 22 -2.17 -2.64 -9.02
C ASP A 22 -2.29 -2.52 -7.49
N GLU A 23 -1.75 -3.51 -6.78
CA GLU A 23 -1.90 -3.64 -5.33
C GLU A 23 -0.54 -3.81 -4.64
N VAL A 24 -0.28 -3.00 -3.61
CA VAL A 24 0.72 -3.33 -2.59
C VAL A 24 0.03 -3.99 -1.40
N ARG A 25 0.58 -5.12 -0.96
CA ARG A 25 0.27 -5.74 0.33
C ARG A 25 1.46 -5.63 1.25
N THR A 26 1.26 -5.07 2.43
CA THR A 26 2.36 -4.85 3.38
C THR A 26 2.03 -5.32 4.79
N SER A 27 3.05 -5.85 5.48
CA SER A 27 3.00 -6.17 6.91
C SER A 27 3.71 -5.12 7.77
N LEU A 28 4.32 -4.11 7.15
CA LEU A 28 5.01 -3.02 7.82
C LEU A 28 4.02 -2.13 8.58
N SER A 29 4.41 -1.62 9.74
CA SER A 29 3.54 -0.72 10.54
C SER A 29 3.27 0.63 9.87
N SER A 30 4.01 0.99 8.83
CA SER A 30 3.73 2.16 8.00
C SER A 30 4.20 1.93 6.57
N TYR A 31 3.43 2.42 5.60
CA TYR A 31 3.77 2.37 4.19
C TYR A 31 3.14 3.52 3.40
N SER A 32 3.80 3.97 2.35
CA SER A 32 3.29 4.98 1.41
C SER A 32 3.32 4.41 0.01
N LEU A 33 2.21 4.52 -0.73
CA LEU A 33 2.15 4.02 -2.10
C LEU A 33 3.13 4.77 -3.01
N SER A 34 3.86 4.01 -3.83
CA SER A 34 4.55 4.54 -5.00
C SER A 34 3.54 5.08 -6.02
N ALA A 35 4.01 5.88 -6.98
CA ALA A 35 3.18 6.30 -8.11
C ALA A 35 2.67 5.08 -8.91
N ASN A 36 1.52 5.25 -9.57
CA ASN A 36 0.89 4.25 -10.44
C ASN A 36 0.43 2.96 -9.74
N VAL A 37 0.25 2.99 -8.41
CA VAL A 37 -0.38 1.90 -7.68
C VAL A 37 -1.65 2.42 -7.00
N GLU A 38 -2.74 1.69 -7.14
CA GLU A 38 -4.07 2.17 -6.75
C GLU A 38 -4.51 1.57 -5.41
N THR A 39 -4.02 0.38 -5.05
CA THR A 39 -4.48 -0.33 -3.85
C THR A 39 -3.36 -0.55 -2.84
N LEU A 40 -3.62 -0.23 -1.57
CA LEU A 40 -2.78 -0.57 -0.43
C LEU A 40 -3.55 -1.43 0.56
N THR A 41 -3.08 -2.65 0.81
CA THR A 41 -3.66 -3.58 1.78
C THR A 41 -2.67 -3.87 2.90
N TYR A 42 -3.02 -3.52 4.13
CA TYR A 42 -2.28 -3.95 5.31
C TYR A 42 -2.65 -5.39 5.68
N THR A 43 -1.66 -6.27 5.82
CA THR A 43 -1.83 -7.69 6.13
C THR A 43 -1.39 -8.06 7.55
N GLY A 44 -0.86 -7.09 8.31
CA GLY A 44 -0.50 -7.28 9.71
C GLY A 44 -1.69 -7.14 10.65
N THR A 45 -1.42 -7.33 11.94
CA THR A 45 -2.43 -7.26 13.02
C THR A 45 -2.23 -6.10 13.98
N GLY A 46 -1.15 -5.31 13.80
CA GLY A 46 -0.83 -4.15 14.63
C GLY A 46 -1.55 -2.89 14.17
N ASN A 47 -1.17 -1.75 14.76
CA ASN A 47 -1.58 -0.45 14.25
C ASN A 47 -0.82 -0.14 12.96
N PHE A 48 -1.50 0.43 11.98
CA PHE A 48 -0.94 0.75 10.68
C PHE A 48 -1.09 2.23 10.33
N THR A 49 -0.07 2.79 9.66
CA THR A 49 -0.14 4.10 9.01
C THR A 49 0.06 3.96 7.51
N GLY A 50 -1.04 4.02 6.74
CA GLY A 50 -1.04 3.93 5.29
C GLY A 50 -1.22 5.30 4.64
N VAL A 51 -0.36 5.63 3.67
CA VAL A 51 -0.47 6.86 2.88
C VAL A 51 -0.62 6.51 1.41
N GLY A 52 -1.60 7.11 0.76
CA GLY A 52 -1.86 7.02 -0.67
C GLY A 52 -0.87 7.82 -1.51
N ASN A 53 -1.25 8.05 -2.76
CA ASN A 53 -0.51 8.84 -3.72
C ASN A 53 -1.46 9.88 -4.37
N ALA A 54 -1.11 10.40 -5.54
CA ALA A 54 -1.93 11.42 -6.21
C ALA A 54 -3.12 10.87 -7.01
N LEU A 55 -3.33 9.55 -7.02
CA LEU A 55 -4.40 8.86 -7.74
C LEU A 55 -5.62 8.64 -6.85
N ASP A 56 -6.65 8.01 -7.40
CA ASP A 56 -7.76 7.49 -6.59
C ASP A 56 -7.29 6.21 -5.88
N ASN A 57 -7.08 6.29 -4.56
CA ASN A 57 -6.55 5.16 -3.79
C ASN A 57 -7.64 4.36 -3.05
N LEU A 58 -7.51 3.03 -3.09
CA LEU A 58 -8.15 2.12 -2.15
C LEU A 58 -7.14 1.73 -1.07
N ILE A 59 -7.37 2.16 0.18
CA ILE A 59 -6.51 1.81 1.30
C ILE A 59 -7.29 0.99 2.31
N GLN A 60 -6.85 -0.25 2.53
CA GLN A 60 -7.42 -1.19 3.48
C GLN A 60 -6.47 -1.38 4.67
N GLY A 61 -6.92 -0.95 5.86
CA GLY A 61 -6.29 -1.24 7.14
C GLY A 61 -6.55 -2.66 7.63
N GLY A 62 -6.01 -2.97 8.81
CA GLY A 62 -6.15 -4.24 9.52
C GLY A 62 -7.10 -4.14 10.71
N VAL A 63 -6.83 -4.96 11.73
CA VAL A 63 -7.63 -5.02 12.97
C VAL A 63 -7.23 -3.97 14.01
N GLY A 64 -6.10 -3.29 13.80
CA GLY A 64 -5.53 -2.31 14.73
C GLY A 64 -6.20 -0.94 14.65
N ASN A 65 -5.64 0.01 15.41
CA ASN A 65 -6.04 1.41 15.30
C ASN A 65 -5.24 2.05 14.16
N ASP A 66 -5.84 2.10 12.98
CA ASP A 66 -5.14 2.52 11.77
C ASP A 66 -5.36 4.00 11.45
N THR A 67 -4.32 4.62 10.88
CA THR A 67 -4.38 5.96 10.31
C THR A 67 -4.17 5.84 8.81
N LEU A 68 -5.21 6.14 8.03
CA LEU A 68 -5.19 6.03 6.58
C LEU A 68 -5.35 7.43 5.96
N SER A 69 -4.41 7.83 5.12
CA SER A 69 -4.50 9.04 4.30
C SER A 69 -4.56 8.62 2.85
N GLY A 70 -5.70 8.79 2.20
CA GLY A 70 -5.85 8.66 0.75
C GLY A 70 -5.18 9.80 0.03
#